data_AF-G5J802-F1
#
_entry.id   AF-G5J802-F1
#
_cell.length_a   1.000
_cell.length_b   1.000
_cell.length_c   1.000
_cell.angle_alpha   90.00
_cell.angle_beta   90.00
_cell.angle_gamma   90.00
#
_symmetry.space_group_name_H-M   'P 1'
#
loop_
_entity.id
_entity.type
_entity.pdbx_description
1 polymer ?
#
loop_
_entity_poly.entity_id
_entity_poly.type
_entity_poly.pdbx_seq_one_letter_code
_entity_poly.pdbx_strand_id
1 'polypeptide(L)'
;NITNFNWQEKYLHRVVFLAPDDLEANFLLSKFLKQQGEYAPALTITRQLMNHQPNNVSIWFQYLQLLVLTQESNIEQVLNQWLKMTPDNLKAHLNCAKFLAKQEYTVPSSQLLDKIIQQLPTHSDGLSILQEFLRFRQLPKPLSKFLSRPKIAKIILHFLKFVSSHDYVRSKMLKS
;
A
#
# COMPACT_ATOMS: atom_id res chain seq x y z
N ASN A 1 -1.46 29.05 8.77
CA ASN A 1 -2.62 28.12 8.90
C ASN A 1 -2.68 27.43 10.27
N ILE A 2 -2.55 28.13 11.40
CA ILE A 2 -2.50 27.49 12.74
C ILE A 2 -3.89 27.38 13.39
N THR A 3 -4.88 28.14 12.89
CA THR A 3 -6.22 28.28 13.49
C THR A 3 -7.18 27.11 13.22
N ASN A 4 -6.97 26.31 12.17
CA ASN A 4 -7.83 25.16 11.85
C ASN A 4 -7.48 23.89 12.66
N PHE A 5 -6.23 23.79 13.16
CA PHE A 5 -5.73 22.55 13.78
C PHE A 5 -6.32 22.29 15.17
N ASN A 6 -6.55 23.32 15.98
CA ASN A 6 -6.97 23.18 17.38
C ASN A 6 -8.44 22.72 17.53
N TRP A 7 -9.34 23.23 16.68
CA TRP A 7 -10.76 22.84 16.75
C TRP A 7 -10.99 21.41 16.27
N GLN A 8 -10.24 20.96 15.25
CA GLN A 8 -10.38 19.62 14.69
C GLN A 8 -9.91 18.54 15.68
N GLU A 9 -8.80 18.78 16.37
CA GLU A 9 -8.33 17.94 17.48
C GLU A 9 -9.37 17.86 18.60
N LYS A 10 -9.77 19.02 19.11
CA LYS A 10 -10.73 19.14 20.21
C LYS A 10 -12.08 18.50 19.87
N TYR A 11 -12.51 18.61 18.60
CA TYR A 11 -13.72 17.98 18.11
C TYR A 11 -13.57 16.46 18.06
N LEU A 12 -12.50 15.93 17.47
CA LEU A 12 -12.28 14.48 17.37
C LEU A 12 -12.13 13.83 18.74
N HIS A 13 -11.39 14.45 19.67
CA HIS A 13 -11.30 13.96 21.05
C HIS A 13 -12.66 13.98 21.76
N ARG A 14 -13.48 15.01 21.52
CA ARG A 14 -14.83 15.08 22.11
C ARG A 14 -15.77 14.02 21.53
N VAL A 15 -15.69 13.76 20.22
CA VAL A 15 -16.49 12.71 19.57
C VAL A 15 -16.08 11.34 20.10
N VAL A 16 -14.79 11.03 20.20
CA VAL A 16 -14.32 9.76 20.77
C VAL A 16 -14.64 9.67 22.27
N PHE A 17 -14.64 10.77 23.01
CA PHE A 17 -15.08 10.76 24.41
C PHE A 17 -16.56 10.42 24.57
N LEU A 18 -17.42 10.96 23.68
CA LEU A 18 -18.86 10.74 23.72
C LEU A 18 -19.29 9.40 23.11
N ALA A 19 -18.52 8.89 22.16
CA ALA A 19 -18.75 7.65 21.44
C ALA A 19 -17.42 6.89 21.24
N PRO A 20 -16.88 6.28 22.32
CA PRO A 20 -15.56 5.63 22.27
C PRO A 20 -15.50 4.46 21.30
N ASP A 21 -16.64 3.84 21.00
CA ASP A 21 -16.74 2.69 20.09
C ASP A 21 -17.09 3.10 18.64
N ASP A 22 -17.18 4.40 18.34
CA ASP A 22 -17.41 4.86 16.97
C ASP A 22 -16.15 4.63 16.13
N LEU A 23 -16.22 3.61 15.27
CA LEU A 23 -15.10 3.17 14.43
C LEU A 23 -14.67 4.22 13.41
N GLU A 24 -15.61 5.04 12.90
CA GLU A 24 -15.28 6.09 11.93
C GLU A 24 -14.61 7.27 12.64
N ALA A 25 -15.13 7.68 13.80
CA ALA A 25 -14.52 8.73 14.62
C ALA A 25 -13.09 8.35 15.02
N ASN A 26 -12.88 7.10 15.46
CA ASN A 26 -11.56 6.57 15.78
C ASN A 26 -10.64 6.53 14.54
N PHE A 27 -11.17 6.21 13.36
CA PHE A 27 -10.38 6.21 12.12
C PHE A 27 -9.93 7.63 11.73
N LEU A 28 -10.81 8.62 11.87
CA LEU A 28 -10.48 10.02 11.67
C LEU A 28 -9.47 10.53 12.70
N LEU A 29 -9.61 10.13 13.97
CA LEU A 29 -8.64 10.45 15.02
C LEU A 29 -7.25 9.87 14.70
N SER A 30 -7.15 8.60 14.30
CA SER A 30 -5.88 7.99 13.87
C SER A 30 -5.24 8.77 12.70
N LYS A 31 -6.03 9.18 11.71
CA LYS A 31 -5.52 9.99 10.59
C LYS A 31 -5.00 11.34 11.05
N PHE A 32 -5.71 11.99 11.95
CA PHE A 32 -5.33 13.27 12.52
C PHE A 32 -4.01 13.13 13.32
N LEU A 33 -3.93 12.18 14.24
CA LEU A 33 -2.72 11.90 15.02
C LEU A 33 -1.50 11.61 14.13
N LYS A 34 -1.68 10.83 13.06
CA LYS A 34 -0.62 10.60 12.05
C LYS A 34 -0.14 11.92 11.42
N GLN A 35 -1.05 12.84 11.08
CA GLN A 35 -0.70 14.13 10.50
C GLN A 35 0.07 15.02 11.48
N GLN A 36 -0.17 14.88 12.78
CA GLN A 36 0.55 15.58 13.83
C GLN A 36 1.91 14.96 14.19
N GLY A 37 2.25 13.81 13.59
CA GLY A 37 3.47 13.08 13.95
C GLY A 37 3.33 12.21 15.20
N GLU A 38 2.14 12.13 15.78
CA GLU A 38 1.83 11.30 16.95
C GLU A 38 1.58 9.85 16.53
N TYR A 39 2.64 9.17 16.09
CA TYR A 39 2.52 7.85 15.46
C TYR A 39 2.15 6.73 16.44
N ALA A 40 2.62 6.77 17.69
CA ALA A 40 2.32 5.74 18.68
C ALA A 40 0.81 5.65 19.05
N PRO A 41 0.11 6.75 19.39
CA PRO A 41 -1.33 6.69 19.63
C PRO A 41 -2.10 6.37 18.34
N ALA A 42 -1.67 6.89 17.18
CA ALA A 42 -2.26 6.55 15.89
C ALA A 42 -2.16 5.04 15.59
N LEU A 43 -1.01 4.41 15.85
CA LEU A 43 -0.81 2.96 15.68
C LEU A 43 -1.75 2.15 16.58
N THR A 44 -1.89 2.57 17.84
CA THR A 44 -2.75 1.89 18.82
C THR A 44 -4.21 1.89 18.38
N ILE A 45 -4.73 3.07 18.03
CA ILE A 45 -6.11 3.22 17.54
C ILE A 45 -6.32 2.43 16.24
N THR A 46 -5.37 2.54 15.29
CA THR A 46 -5.50 1.83 14.00
C THR A 46 -5.48 0.32 14.18
N ARG A 47 -4.68 -0.21 15.12
CA ARG A 47 -4.64 -1.65 15.41
C ARG A 47 -5.97 -2.16 15.98
N GLN A 48 -6.60 -1.40 16.87
CA GLN A 48 -7.94 -1.73 17.37
C GLN A 48 -8.96 -1.75 16.22
N LEU A 49 -8.94 -0.72 15.37
CA LEU A 49 -9.81 -0.64 14.20
C LEU A 49 -9.66 -1.83 13.24
N MET A 50 -8.45 -2.34 13.04
CA MET A 50 -8.22 -3.53 12.20
C MET A 50 -8.89 -4.78 12.76
N ASN A 51 -8.94 -4.93 14.10
CA ASN A 51 -9.60 -6.06 14.73
C ASN A 51 -11.13 -5.99 14.58
N HIS A 52 -11.70 -4.78 14.62
CA HIS A 52 -13.15 -4.57 14.43
C HIS A 52 -13.58 -4.64 12.96
N GLN A 53 -12.72 -4.18 12.03
CA GLN A 53 -13.02 -4.13 10.61
C GLN A 53 -11.90 -4.78 9.77
N PRO A 54 -11.70 -6.11 9.89
CA PRO A 54 -10.60 -6.81 9.22
C PRO A 54 -10.68 -6.72 7.69
N ASN A 55 -11.87 -6.48 7.12
CA ASN A 55 -12.08 -6.34 5.68
C ASN A 55 -11.94 -4.88 5.17
N ASN A 56 -11.75 -3.91 6.06
CA ASN A 56 -11.64 -2.51 5.68
C ASN A 56 -10.21 -2.18 5.22
N VAL A 57 -10.03 -2.20 3.91
CA VAL A 57 -8.76 -1.91 3.22
C VAL A 57 -8.17 -0.54 3.59
N SER A 58 -9.00 0.45 3.90
CA SER A 58 -8.53 1.79 4.26
C SER A 58 -7.83 1.81 5.62
N ILE A 59 -8.27 0.99 6.57
CA ILE A 59 -7.64 0.86 7.89
C ILE A 59 -6.29 0.15 7.76
N TRP A 60 -6.21 -0.94 6.99
CA TRP A 60 -4.95 -1.64 6.71
C TRP A 60 -3.90 -0.72 6.08
N PHE A 61 -4.31 0.08 5.11
CA PHE A 61 -3.39 1.01 4.45
C PHE A 61 -2.90 2.11 5.39
N GLN A 62 -3.78 2.64 6.26
CA GLN A 62 -3.40 3.59 7.30
C GLN A 62 -2.38 2.97 8.27
N TYR A 63 -2.58 1.72 8.68
CA TYR A 63 -1.65 1.00 9.57
C TYR A 63 -0.28 0.80 8.91
N LEU A 64 -0.25 0.32 7.66
CA LEU A 64 0.98 0.12 6.90
C LEU A 64 1.77 1.42 6.68
N GLN A 65 1.08 2.55 6.44
CA GLN A 65 1.75 3.86 6.37
C GLN A 65 2.37 4.27 7.71
N LEU A 66 1.67 4.03 8.82
CA LEU A 66 2.20 4.32 10.14
C LEU A 66 3.45 3.48 10.44
N LEU A 67 3.45 2.19 10.13
CA LEU A 67 4.62 1.33 10.30
C LEU A 67 5.86 1.83 9.55
N VAL A 68 5.66 2.39 8.35
CA VAL A 68 6.75 2.96 7.55
C VAL A 68 7.29 4.23 8.20
N LEU A 69 6.40 5.09 8.69
CA LEU A 69 6.79 6.32 9.37
C LEU A 69 7.54 6.03 10.68
N THR A 70 7.18 4.95 11.38
CA THR A 70 7.85 4.51 12.60
C THR A 70 9.02 3.56 12.36
N GLN A 71 9.35 3.26 11.10
CA GLN A 71 10.43 2.34 10.70
C GLN A 71 10.34 0.95 11.34
N GLU A 72 9.11 0.46 11.53
CA GLU A 72 8.85 -0.87 12.09
C GLU A 72 9.27 -1.96 11.09
N SER A 73 9.99 -2.96 11.58
CA SER A 73 10.59 -4.02 10.75
C SER A 73 9.61 -5.12 10.32
N ASN A 74 8.40 -5.15 10.87
CA ASN A 74 7.45 -6.26 10.71
C ASN A 74 6.41 -6.08 9.59
N ILE A 75 6.59 -5.11 8.69
CA ILE A 75 5.65 -4.78 7.60
C ILE A 75 5.27 -6.02 6.76
N GLU A 76 6.22 -6.92 6.49
CA GLU A 76 5.96 -8.14 5.71
C GLU A 76 4.99 -9.09 6.43
N GLN A 77 5.13 -9.25 7.75
CA GLN A 77 4.25 -10.09 8.55
C GLN A 77 2.82 -9.54 8.52
N VAL A 78 2.69 -8.22 8.63
CA VAL A 78 1.41 -7.51 8.59
C VAL A 78 0.74 -7.65 7.23
N LEU A 79 1.48 -7.50 6.13
CA LEU A 79 0.94 -7.72 4.79
C LEU A 79 0.52 -9.18 4.57
N ASN A 80 1.31 -10.16 5.03
CA ASN A 80 0.93 -11.57 4.96
C ASN A 80 -0.33 -11.87 5.79
N GLN A 81 -0.47 -11.28 6.98
CA GLN A 81 -1.67 -11.42 7.80
C GLN A 81 -2.89 -10.84 7.09
N TRP A 82 -2.76 -9.65 6.49
CA TRP A 82 -3.84 -9.03 5.73
C TRP A 82 -4.33 -9.94 4.59
N LEU A 83 -3.41 -10.44 3.77
CA LEU A 83 -3.74 -11.36 2.67
C LEU A 83 -4.40 -12.66 3.14
N LYS A 84 -3.94 -13.23 4.26
CA LYS A 84 -4.55 -14.43 4.87
C LYS A 84 -5.98 -14.19 5.34
N MET A 85 -6.27 -13.01 5.87
CA MET A 85 -7.62 -12.66 6.34
C MET A 85 -8.55 -12.26 5.20
N THR A 86 -8.00 -11.86 4.06
CA THR A 86 -8.77 -11.42 2.90
C THR A 86 -8.41 -12.19 1.62
N PRO A 87 -8.51 -13.54 1.61
CA PRO A 87 -8.01 -14.38 0.52
C PRO A 87 -8.72 -14.12 -0.82
N ASP A 88 -10.00 -13.72 -0.80
CA ASP A 88 -10.79 -13.47 -2.01
C ASP A 88 -11.00 -11.97 -2.30
N ASN A 89 -10.35 -11.08 -1.54
CA ASN A 89 -10.55 -9.64 -1.68
C ASN A 89 -9.55 -9.03 -2.67
N LEU A 90 -9.93 -8.94 -3.94
CA LEU A 90 -9.09 -8.33 -4.98
C LEU A 90 -8.63 -6.91 -4.63
N LYS A 91 -9.48 -6.11 -3.97
CA LYS A 91 -9.14 -4.75 -3.55
C LYS A 91 -8.03 -4.74 -2.50
N ALA A 92 -8.01 -5.72 -1.58
CA ALA A 92 -6.93 -5.88 -0.63
C ALA A 92 -5.60 -6.24 -1.32
N HIS A 93 -5.64 -7.21 -2.25
CA HIS A 93 -4.49 -7.62 -3.05
C HIS A 93 -3.91 -6.46 -3.88
N LEU A 94 -4.75 -5.68 -4.56
CA LEU A 94 -4.34 -4.49 -5.31
C LEU A 94 -3.68 -3.44 -4.42
N ASN A 95 -4.24 -3.18 -3.24
CA ASN A 95 -3.69 -2.17 -2.33
C ASN A 95 -2.40 -2.65 -1.64
N CYS A 96 -2.27 -3.95 -1.34
CA CYS A 96 -1.00 -4.57 -0.96
C CYS A 96 0.06 -4.34 -2.04
N ALA A 97 -0.23 -4.66 -3.30
CA ALA A 97 0.70 -4.49 -4.40
C ALA A 97 1.10 -3.02 -4.61
N LYS A 98 0.15 -2.08 -4.50
CA LYS A 98 0.43 -0.63 -4.53
C LYS A 98 1.35 -0.21 -3.40
N PHE A 99 1.12 -0.72 -2.19
CA PHE A 99 1.95 -0.43 -1.04
C PHE A 99 3.39 -0.96 -1.27
N LEU A 100 3.52 -2.22 -1.65
CA LEU A 100 4.80 -2.86 -1.96
C LEU A 100 5.57 -2.13 -3.07
N ALA A 101 4.87 -1.65 -4.09
CA ALA A 101 5.51 -0.91 -5.19
C ALA A 101 6.02 0.48 -4.75
N LYS A 102 5.41 1.08 -3.73
CA LYS A 102 5.83 2.39 -3.20
C LYS A 102 7.00 2.32 -2.22
N GLN A 103 7.13 1.25 -1.45
CA GLN A 103 8.14 1.12 -0.39
C GLN A 103 9.52 0.65 -0.87
N GLU A 104 9.82 0.85 -2.15
CA GLU A 104 10.99 0.32 -2.83
C GLU A 104 11.07 -1.21 -2.85
N TYR A 105 11.79 -1.72 -3.84
CA TYR A 105 11.86 -3.13 -4.11
C TYR A 105 12.82 -3.84 -3.15
N THR A 106 12.30 -4.52 -2.14
CA THR A 106 13.05 -5.52 -1.36
C THR A 106 12.77 -6.93 -1.90
N VAL A 107 13.71 -7.86 -1.72
CA VAL A 107 13.51 -9.28 -2.08
C VAL A 107 12.25 -9.87 -1.39
N PRO A 108 11.96 -9.57 -0.11
CA PRO A 108 10.69 -9.99 0.51
C PRO A 108 9.44 -9.44 -0.18
N SER A 109 9.44 -8.14 -0.56
CA SER A 109 8.32 -7.52 -1.29
C SER A 109 8.02 -8.23 -2.61
N SER A 110 9.05 -8.73 -3.30
CA SER A 110 8.89 -9.44 -4.57
C SER A 110 8.21 -10.79 -4.40
N GLN A 111 8.62 -11.54 -3.37
CA GLN A 111 8.05 -12.85 -3.08
C GLN A 111 6.58 -12.73 -2.68
N LEU A 112 6.23 -11.66 -1.97
CA LEU A 112 4.84 -11.40 -1.60
C LEU A 112 3.98 -11.01 -2.81
N LEU A 113 4.52 -10.17 -3.71
CA LEU A 113 3.85 -9.88 -4.98
C LEU A 113 3.65 -11.13 -5.83
N ASP A 114 4.64 -12.04 -5.86
CA ASP A 114 4.51 -13.31 -6.57
C ASP A 114 3.36 -14.16 -6.03
N LYS A 115 3.23 -14.24 -4.69
CA LYS A 115 2.11 -14.94 -4.03
C LYS A 115 0.77 -14.32 -4.41
N ILE A 116 0.67 -12.99 -4.36
CA ILE A 116 -0.53 -12.25 -4.75
C ILE A 116 -0.94 -12.60 -6.19
N ILE A 117 0.01 -12.61 -7.14
CA ILE A 117 -0.26 -12.92 -8.54
C ILE A 117 -0.65 -14.39 -8.74
N GLN A 118 -0.08 -15.32 -7.96
CA GLN A 118 -0.39 -16.75 -8.04
C GLN A 118 -1.76 -17.11 -7.47
N GLN A 119 -2.22 -16.39 -6.44
CA GLN A 119 -3.47 -16.67 -5.74
C GLN A 119 -4.72 -16.14 -6.46
N LEU A 120 -4.56 -15.37 -7.54
CA LEU A 120 -5.70 -14.76 -8.22
C LEU A 120 -6.37 -15.71 -9.21
N PRO A 121 -7.69 -15.91 -9.10
CA PRO A 121 -8.45 -16.91 -9.85
C PRO A 121 -8.59 -16.60 -11.34
N THR A 122 -8.26 -15.38 -11.79
CA THR A 122 -8.32 -15.01 -13.20
C THR A 122 -7.06 -14.33 -13.70
N HIS A 123 -6.77 -14.52 -14.99
CA HIS A 123 -5.64 -13.87 -15.63
C HIS A 123 -5.77 -12.34 -15.63
N SER A 124 -6.98 -11.76 -15.69
CA SER A 124 -7.18 -10.31 -15.71
C SER A 124 -6.79 -9.64 -14.39
N ASP A 125 -7.13 -10.26 -13.26
CA ASP A 125 -6.92 -9.67 -11.94
C ASP A 125 -5.43 -9.58 -11.59
N GLY A 126 -4.69 -10.67 -11.85
CA GLY A 126 -3.23 -10.69 -11.69
C GLY A 126 -2.51 -9.73 -12.65
N LEU A 127 -3.06 -9.52 -13.85
CA LEU A 127 -2.52 -8.53 -14.79
C LEU A 127 -2.68 -7.10 -14.29
N SER A 128 -3.84 -6.74 -13.74
CA SER A 128 -4.08 -5.40 -13.19
C SER A 128 -3.15 -5.11 -12.01
N ILE A 129 -2.90 -6.11 -11.16
CA ILE A 129 -1.92 -5.98 -10.07
C ILE A 129 -0.51 -5.76 -10.61
N LEU A 130 -0.10 -6.56 -11.61
CA LEU A 130 1.22 -6.41 -12.21
C LEU A 130 1.37 -5.03 -12.88
N GLN A 131 0.35 -4.57 -13.61
CA GLN A 131 0.36 -3.25 -14.24
C GLN A 131 0.50 -2.13 -13.21
N GLU A 132 -0.26 -2.21 -12.13
CA GLU A 132 -0.20 -1.20 -11.07
C GLU A 132 1.14 -1.25 -10.32
N PHE A 133 1.70 -2.44 -10.10
CA PHE A 133 3.05 -2.59 -9.55
C PHE A 133 4.11 -1.95 -10.47
N LEU A 134 4.07 -2.27 -11.77
CA LEU A 134 5.01 -1.71 -12.75
C LEU A 134 4.87 -0.18 -12.90
N ARG A 135 3.66 0.35 -12.71
CA ARG A 135 3.38 1.80 -12.74
C ARG A 135 4.17 2.57 -11.66
N PHE A 136 4.38 1.98 -10.48
CA PHE A 136 4.99 2.66 -9.34
C PHE A 136 6.54 2.58 -9.25
N ARG A 137 7.21 1.87 -10.18
CA ARG A 137 8.65 1.91 -10.58
C ARG A 137 9.55 0.70 -10.26
N GLN A 138 10.58 0.62 -11.12
CA GLN A 138 11.66 -0.35 -11.39
C GLN A 138 11.22 -1.81 -11.52
N LEU A 139 11.45 -2.37 -12.71
CA LEU A 139 11.30 -3.79 -12.98
C LEU A 139 12.23 -4.59 -12.07
N PRO A 140 11.71 -5.42 -11.18
CA PRO A 140 12.58 -6.29 -10.44
C PRO A 140 13.10 -7.45 -11.29
N LYS A 141 14.37 -7.82 -11.07
CA LYS A 141 15.05 -8.97 -11.69
C LYS A 141 14.28 -10.31 -11.65
N PRO A 142 13.44 -10.66 -10.65
CA PRO A 142 12.67 -11.90 -10.65
C PRO A 142 11.42 -11.84 -11.52
N LEU A 143 11.03 -10.70 -12.10
CA LEU A 143 9.92 -10.69 -13.07
C LEU A 143 10.28 -11.38 -14.40
N SER A 144 11.57 -11.64 -14.63
CA SER A 144 12.10 -12.44 -15.74
C SER A 144 11.41 -13.80 -15.86
N LYS A 145 11.06 -14.43 -14.73
CA LYS A 145 10.34 -15.72 -14.74
C LYS A 145 8.95 -15.62 -15.37
N PHE A 146 8.30 -14.46 -15.31
CA PHE A 146 6.99 -14.23 -15.93
C PHE A 146 7.07 -13.89 -17.41
N LEU A 147 8.27 -13.70 -17.99
CA LEU A 147 8.44 -13.59 -19.45
C LEU A 147 8.03 -14.87 -20.18
N SER A 148 7.97 -16.01 -19.47
CA SER A 148 7.44 -17.28 -19.98
C SER A 148 5.92 -17.25 -20.25
N ARG A 149 5.18 -16.29 -19.67
CA ARG A 149 3.73 -16.14 -19.84
C ARG A 149 3.45 -15.06 -20.89
N PRO A 150 2.93 -15.38 -22.09
CA PRO A 150 2.95 -14.46 -23.24
C PRO A 150 2.18 -13.15 -23.01
N LYS A 151 1.05 -13.19 -22.29
CA LYS A 151 0.26 -11.99 -21.96
C LYS A 151 0.98 -11.07 -20.95
N ILE A 152 1.66 -11.65 -19.96
CA ILE A 152 2.45 -10.91 -18.96
C ILE A 152 3.74 -10.38 -19.60
N ALA A 153 4.42 -11.20 -20.41
CA ALA A 153 5.61 -10.82 -21.16
C ALA A 153 5.36 -9.60 -22.04
N LYS A 154 4.22 -9.54 -22.73
CA LYS A 154 3.85 -8.38 -23.57
C LYS A 154 3.77 -7.07 -22.77
N ILE A 155 3.25 -7.12 -21.53
CA ILE A 155 3.12 -5.94 -20.66
C ILE A 155 4.51 -5.53 -20.13
N ILE A 156 5.30 -6.49 -19.66
CA ILE A 156 6.68 -6.24 -19.21
C ILE A 156 7.52 -5.64 -20.35
N LEU A 157 7.43 -6.19 -21.55
CA LEU A 157 8.13 -5.71 -22.74
C LEU A 157 7.62 -4.33 -23.20
N HIS A 158 6.32 -4.05 -23.12
CA HIS A 158 5.77 -2.73 -23.42
C HIS A 158 6.29 -1.68 -22.43
N PHE A 159 6.31 -2.02 -21.14
CA PHE A 159 6.90 -1.18 -20.10
C PHE A 159 8.41 -0.95 -20.33
N LEU A 160 9.17 -1.99 -20.67
CA LEU A 160 10.60 -1.87 -21.03
C LEU A 160 10.82 -0.90 -22.19
N LYS A 161 10.01 -1.02 -23.26
CA LYS A 161 10.08 -0.10 -24.41
C LYS A 161 9.75 1.33 -24.00
N PHE A 162 8.69 1.53 -23.22
CA PHE A 162 8.30 2.84 -22.70
C PHE A 162 9.39 3.47 -21.82
N VAL A 163 10.00 2.72 -20.91
CA VAL A 163 11.10 3.21 -20.07
C VAL A 163 12.33 3.52 -20.92
N SER A 164 12.72 2.64 -21.84
CA SER A 164 13.87 2.88 -22.73
C SER A 164 13.70 4.11 -23.64
N SER A 165 12.47 4.41 -24.08
CA SER A 165 12.19 5.60 -24.90
C SER A 165 12.18 6.88 -24.06
N HIS A 166 11.80 6.80 -22.78
CA HIS A 166 11.79 7.96 -21.87
C HIS A 166 13.15 8.20 -21.21
N ASP A 167 13.96 7.18 -20.93
CA ASP A 167 15.34 7.34 -20.46
C ASP A 167 16.25 7.92 -21.56
N TYR A 168 15.95 7.64 -22.84
CA TYR A 168 16.55 8.33 -23.98
C TYR A 168 16.19 9.83 -24.00
N VAL A 169 14.97 10.21 -23.62
CA VAL A 169 14.55 11.62 -23.53
C VAL A 169 15.11 12.30 -22.27
N ARG A 170 15.17 11.58 -21.14
CA ARG A 170 15.66 12.10 -19.85
C ARG A 170 17.17 12.32 -19.83
N SER A 171 17.94 11.46 -20.51
CA SER A 171 19.39 11.67 -20.70
C SER A 171 19.72 12.84 -21.63
N LYS A 172 18.79 13.25 -22.50
CA LYS A 172 18.92 14.42 -23.39
C LYS A 172 18.45 15.73 -22.76
N MET A 173 17.50 15.70 -21.82
CA MET A 173 17.04 16.89 -21.07
C MET A 173 17.91 17.26 -19.86
N LEU A 174 18.70 16.33 -19.32
CA LEU A 174 19.67 16.62 -18.24
C LEU A 174 21.03 17.11 -18.75
N LYS A 175 21.17 17.31 -20.07
CA LYS A 175 22.38 17.85 -20.73
C LYS A 175 22.13 19.19 -21.44
N SER A 176 21.03 19.89 -21.13
CA SER A 176 20.77 21.27 -21.59
C SER A 176 20.80 22.24 -20.42
#